data_AF-A0A6P8EW92-F1
#
_entry.id   AF-A0A6P8EW92-F1
#
_cell.length_a   1.000
_cell.length_b   1.000
_cell.length_c   1.000
_cell.angle_alpha   90.00
_cell.angle_beta   90.00
_cell.angle_gamma   90.00
#
_symmetry.space_group_name_H-M   'P 1'
#
loop_
_entity.id
_entity.type
_entity.pdbx_description
1 polymer ?
#
loop_
_entity_poly.entity_id
_entity_poly.type
_entity_poly.pdbx_seq_one_letter_code
_entity_poly.pdbx_strand_id
1 'polypeptide(L)'
;MSSPQTIWPPGAECVAKYNFKATTEQDLPLCKGDVLTIISVTKDPNWYKAKNVGGQEGTIPANYVQRREGVKSGGKLSLMPWFHGKITREQAEGLLHPPETGLFLVRESTNYPGDYTLCVSCEGKVEHYRIIYHKGKLSIDEEEFFENLMQLVEVSFIRVCVCVRAIVQQ
;
A
#
# COMPACT_ATOMS: atom_id res chain seq x y z
N MET A 1 14.11 17.80 18.72
CA MET A 1 12.78 17.46 19.27
C MET A 1 12.37 16.15 18.62
N SER A 2 12.30 15.08 19.39
CA SER A 2 12.01 13.73 18.88
C SER A 2 10.54 13.65 18.48
N SER A 3 10.26 13.27 17.23
CA SER A 3 8.90 13.06 16.74
C SER A 3 8.14 12.10 17.68
N PRO A 4 6.83 12.32 17.94
CA PRO A 4 6.07 11.42 18.81
C PRO A 4 6.13 10.00 18.25
N GLN A 5 6.75 9.09 19.02
CA GLN A 5 6.86 7.68 18.65
C GLN A 5 5.45 7.09 18.58
N THR A 6 4.94 6.93 17.36
CA THR A 6 3.66 6.27 17.13
C THR A 6 3.84 4.79 17.40
N ILE A 7 3.16 4.27 18.41
CA ILE A 7 3.14 2.85 18.76
C ILE A 7 2.54 2.06 17.59
N TRP A 8 3.24 1.03 17.09
CA TRP A 8 2.76 0.23 15.97
C TRP A 8 1.82 -0.88 16.46
N PRO A 9 0.65 -1.07 15.82
CA PRO A 9 -0.29 -2.11 16.22
C PRO A 9 0.24 -3.51 15.85
N PRO A 10 -0.20 -4.57 16.55
CA PRO A 10 0.02 -5.95 16.14
C PRO A 10 -0.43 -6.17 14.69
N GLY A 11 0.35 -6.92 13.92
CA GLY A 11 0.13 -7.15 12.49
C GLY A 11 0.73 -6.08 11.57
N ALA A 12 1.22 -4.94 12.11
CA ALA A 12 1.91 -3.95 11.27
C ALA A 12 3.18 -4.55 10.66
N GLU A 13 3.40 -4.32 9.37
CA GLU A 13 4.64 -4.71 8.71
C GLU A 13 5.73 -3.63 8.89
N CYS A 14 6.98 -4.07 8.92
CA CYS A 14 8.14 -3.20 8.93
C CYS A 14 9.30 -3.81 8.16
N VAL A 15 10.25 -2.96 7.78
CA VAL A 15 11.48 -3.34 7.07
C VAL A 15 12.69 -2.92 7.88
N ALA A 16 13.67 -3.81 8.01
CA ALA A 16 14.95 -3.48 8.63
C ALA A 16 15.74 -2.47 7.76
N LYS A 17 16.08 -1.31 8.33
CA LYS A 17 16.93 -0.29 7.70
C LYS A 17 18.41 -0.64 7.75
N TYR A 18 18.80 -1.40 8.77
CA TYR A 18 20.18 -1.76 9.07
C TYR A 18 20.25 -3.22 9.52
N ASN A 19 21.44 -3.80 9.43
CA ASN A 19 21.70 -5.10 10.04
C ASN A 19 21.72 -4.94 11.57
N PHE A 20 21.11 -5.89 12.28
CA PHE A 20 21.15 -5.96 13.73
C PHE A 20 21.64 -7.35 14.12
N LYS A 21 22.74 -7.38 14.87
CA LYS A 21 23.23 -8.63 15.48
C LYS A 21 22.54 -8.78 16.83
N ALA A 22 21.93 -9.95 17.05
CA ALA A 22 21.33 -10.28 18.34
C ALA A 22 22.37 -10.11 19.46
N THR A 23 21.99 -9.38 20.50
CA THR A 23 22.80 -9.17 21.70
C THR A 23 22.38 -10.08 22.85
N THR A 24 21.15 -10.57 22.81
CA THR A 24 20.56 -11.51 23.77
C THR A 24 19.89 -12.67 23.04
N GLU A 25 19.59 -13.77 23.73
CA GLU A 25 18.85 -14.92 23.15
C GLU A 25 17.40 -14.58 22.77
N GLN A 26 16.87 -13.48 23.30
CA GLN A 26 15.51 -13.01 23.02
C GLN A 26 15.45 -12.14 21.77
N ASP A 27 16.61 -11.68 21.29
CA ASP A 27 16.71 -10.78 20.14
C ASP A 27 16.53 -11.53 18.83
N LEU A 28 15.81 -10.91 17.91
CA LEU A 28 15.70 -11.39 16.54
C LEU A 28 16.79 -10.70 15.69
N PRO A 29 17.77 -11.45 15.13
CA PRO A 29 18.75 -10.89 14.20
C PRO A 29 18.04 -10.31 12.97
N LEU A 30 18.55 -9.18 12.47
CA LEU A 30 18.03 -8.53 11.27
C LEU A 30 19.11 -8.40 10.20
N CYS A 31 18.74 -8.66 8.96
CA CYS A 31 19.44 -8.19 7.77
C CYS A 31 18.70 -6.96 7.20
N LYS A 32 19.46 -5.97 6.71
CA LYS A 32 18.90 -4.81 6.02
C LYS A 32 18.04 -5.29 4.86
N GLY A 33 16.79 -4.84 4.83
CA GLY A 33 15.80 -5.24 3.85
C GLY A 33 14.84 -6.33 4.33
N ASP A 34 15.10 -6.98 5.47
CA ASP A 34 14.21 -7.98 6.04
C ASP A 34 12.84 -7.40 6.34
N VAL A 35 11.80 -8.17 6.01
CA VAL A 35 10.40 -7.85 6.28
C VAL A 35 9.98 -8.56 7.55
N LEU A 36 9.40 -7.82 8.49
CA LEU A 36 8.96 -8.34 9.77
C LEU A 36 7.53 -7.89 10.07
N THR A 37 6.80 -8.72 10.79
CA THR A 37 5.47 -8.42 11.31
C THR A 37 5.57 -8.12 12.80
N ILE A 38 5.06 -6.97 13.23
CA ILE A 38 4.99 -6.59 14.64
C ILE A 38 3.98 -7.47 15.35
N ILE A 39 4.40 -8.11 16.44
CA ILE A 39 3.54 -8.88 17.33
C ILE A 39 3.00 -7.97 18.42
N SER A 40 3.89 -7.25 19.11
CA SER A 40 3.51 -6.37 20.22
C SER A 40 4.63 -5.38 20.56
N VAL A 41 4.27 -4.37 21.35
CA VAL A 41 5.24 -3.47 21.98
C VAL A 41 5.74 -4.11 23.27
N THR A 42 7.02 -3.97 23.57
CA THR A 42 7.57 -4.48 24.83
C THR A 42 7.36 -3.47 25.97
N LYS A 43 7.87 -3.79 27.17
CA LYS A 43 7.90 -2.81 28.29
C LYS A 43 8.78 -1.59 27.96
N ASP A 44 9.76 -1.75 27.08
CA ASP A 44 10.60 -0.65 26.59
C ASP A 44 10.05 -0.15 25.24
N PRO A 45 9.65 1.13 25.13
CA PRO A 45 9.14 1.68 23.88
C PRO A 45 10.15 1.68 22.72
N ASN A 46 11.44 1.51 23.01
CA ASN A 46 12.49 1.39 21.99
C ASN A 46 12.58 -0.02 21.38
N TRP A 47 11.79 -0.98 21.86
CA TRP A 47 11.83 -2.37 21.42
C TRP A 47 10.43 -2.90 21.08
N TYR A 48 10.35 -3.55 19.91
CA TYR A 48 9.17 -4.30 19.49
C TYR A 48 9.44 -5.80 19.56
N LYS A 49 8.41 -6.59 19.85
CA LYS A 49 8.41 -8.01 19.55
C LYS A 49 7.89 -8.20 18.13
N ALA A 50 8.64 -8.91 17.30
CA ALA A 50 8.32 -9.11 15.89
C ALA A 50 8.59 -10.55 15.44
N LYS A 51 8.06 -10.87 14.26
CA LYS A 51 8.22 -12.16 13.58
C LYS A 51 8.82 -11.95 12.19
N ASN A 52 9.81 -12.75 11.80
CA ASN A 52 10.34 -12.74 10.44
C ASN A 52 9.53 -13.67 9.51
N VAL A 53 9.83 -13.61 8.21
CA VAL A 53 9.20 -14.48 7.19
C VAL A 53 9.47 -15.98 7.42
N GLY A 54 10.57 -16.32 8.07
CA GLY A 54 10.92 -17.70 8.45
C GLY A 54 10.15 -18.20 9.69
N GLY A 55 9.28 -17.38 10.27
CA GLY A 55 8.46 -17.73 11.41
C GLY A 55 9.14 -17.59 12.77
N GLN A 56 10.39 -17.13 12.82
CA GLN A 56 11.11 -16.89 14.07
C GLN A 56 10.64 -15.58 14.71
N GLU A 57 10.53 -15.59 16.03
CA GLU A 57 10.06 -14.46 16.83
C GLU A 57 11.15 -13.98 17.77
N GLY A 58 11.20 -12.67 18.00
CA GLY A 58 12.10 -12.08 18.99
C GLY A 58 11.97 -10.56 19.08
N THR A 59 12.81 -9.95 19.89
CA THR A 59 12.85 -8.50 20.09
C THR A 59 13.73 -7.80 19.06
N ILE A 60 13.25 -6.66 18.57
CA ILE A 60 13.92 -5.82 17.59
C ILE A 60 13.93 -4.36 18.03
N PRO A 61 15.01 -3.62 17.76
CA PRO A 61 15.07 -2.20 18.10
C PRO A 61 14.22 -1.36 17.14
N ALA A 62 13.33 -0.54 17.68
CA ALA A 62 12.38 0.29 16.94
C ALA A 62 13.06 1.24 15.93
N ASN A 63 14.22 1.79 16.28
CA ASN A 63 14.99 2.69 15.42
C ASN A 63 15.69 1.98 14.24
N TYR A 64 15.82 0.64 14.28
CA TYR A 64 16.42 -0.16 13.20
C TYR A 64 15.40 -0.57 12.15
N VAL A 65 14.11 -0.41 12.43
CA VAL A 65 13.04 -0.73 11.50
C VAL A 65 12.34 0.53 11.02
N GLN A 66 11.81 0.43 9.81
CA GLN A 66 10.91 1.40 9.22
C GLN A 66 9.58 0.72 9.02
N ARG A 67 8.50 1.29 9.54
CA ARG A 67 7.16 0.75 9.27
C ARG A 67 6.96 0.68 7.76
N ARG A 68 6.61 -0.51 7.27
CA ARG A 68 5.95 -0.68 5.98
C ARG A 68 4.55 -0.22 6.27
N GLU A 69 4.28 1.04 5.98
CA GLU A 69 2.90 1.49 5.91
C GLU A 69 2.27 0.61 4.82
N GLY A 70 1.47 -0.38 5.24
CA GLY A 70 0.42 -0.93 4.38
C GLY A 70 -0.30 0.28 3.84
N VAL A 71 -0.11 0.51 2.54
CA VAL A 71 -0.04 1.83 1.91
C VAL A 71 -1.00 2.84 2.54
N LYS A 72 -0.47 3.66 3.47
CA LYS A 72 -0.93 5.03 3.61
C LYS A 72 -0.09 5.85 2.67
N SER A 73 -0.78 6.59 1.82
CA SER A 73 -0.31 7.34 0.67
C SER A 73 0.94 8.17 0.98
N GLY A 74 1.92 8.18 0.06
CA GLY A 74 3.01 9.15 0.13
C GLY A 74 4.16 8.89 -0.83
N GLY A 75 4.92 7.81 -0.62
CA GLY A 75 6.23 7.67 -1.28
C GLY A 75 6.30 6.78 -2.53
N LYS A 76 5.54 5.67 -2.56
CA LYS A 76 5.68 4.64 -3.61
C LYS A 76 4.53 4.61 -4.63
N LEU A 77 3.35 5.08 -4.25
CA LEU A 77 2.22 5.24 -5.18
C LEU A 77 2.47 6.36 -6.18
N SER A 78 3.05 7.49 -5.76
CA SER A 78 3.43 8.59 -6.64
C SER A 78 4.44 8.20 -7.73
N LEU A 79 5.15 7.08 -7.55
CA LEU A 79 6.05 6.53 -8.56
C LEU A 79 5.35 5.60 -9.55
N MET A 80 4.08 5.25 -9.30
CA MET A 80 3.31 4.40 -10.19
C MET A 80 2.74 5.27 -11.31
N PRO A 81 3.03 4.95 -12.58
CA PRO A 81 2.62 5.79 -13.71
C PRO A 81 1.10 5.99 -13.79
N TRP A 82 0.33 4.98 -13.36
CA TRP A 82 -1.13 4.98 -13.35
C TRP A 82 -1.76 5.65 -12.12
N PHE A 83 -0.99 6.09 -11.13
CA PHE A 83 -1.52 6.73 -9.93
C PHE A 83 -1.41 8.25 -10.02
N HIS A 84 -2.56 8.93 -10.02
CA HIS A 84 -2.63 10.37 -10.27
C HIS A 84 -2.92 11.20 -9.02
N GLY A 85 -2.96 10.57 -7.85
CA GLY A 85 -3.21 11.27 -6.58
C GLY A 85 -4.57 11.99 -6.58
N LYS A 86 -4.60 13.22 -6.07
CA LYS A 86 -5.82 14.03 -5.95
C LYS A 86 -6.13 14.76 -7.25
N ILE A 87 -6.86 14.09 -8.14
CA ILE A 87 -7.49 14.70 -9.32
C ILE A 87 -9.01 14.55 -9.26
N THR A 88 -9.74 15.51 -9.84
CA THR A 88 -11.20 15.45 -9.95
C THR A 88 -11.64 14.40 -10.96
N ARG A 89 -12.94 14.08 -10.96
CA ARG A 89 -13.52 13.17 -11.94
C ARG A 89 -13.32 13.70 -13.37
N GLU A 90 -13.54 14.99 -13.55
CA GLU A 90 -13.46 15.67 -14.84
C GLU A 90 -12.00 15.69 -15.35
N GLN A 91 -11.03 15.88 -14.45
CA GLN A 91 -9.61 15.76 -14.79
C GLN A 91 -9.24 14.35 -15.23
N ALA A 92 -9.78 13.32 -14.56
CA ALA A 92 -9.55 11.93 -14.94
C ALA A 92 -10.18 11.59 -16.30
N GLU A 93 -11.41 12.03 -16.56
CA GLU A 93 -12.07 11.88 -17.86
C GLU A 93 -11.31 12.61 -18.98
N GLY A 94 -10.76 13.80 -18.69
CA GLY A 94 -9.91 14.54 -19.62
C GLY A 94 -8.58 13.85 -19.94
N LEU A 95 -7.95 13.20 -18.95
CA LEU A 95 -6.73 12.41 -19.16
C LEU A 95 -6.98 11.15 -19.99
N LEU A 96 -8.17 10.57 -19.87
CA LEU A 96 -8.61 9.41 -20.64
C LEU A 96 -9.18 9.79 -22.02
N HIS A 97 -9.02 11.05 -22.45
CA HIS A 97 -9.45 11.53 -23.76
C HIS A 97 -8.28 11.57 -24.76
N PRO A 98 -8.49 11.13 -26.02
CA PRO A 98 -9.69 10.50 -26.55
C PRO A 98 -9.93 9.11 -25.92
N PRO A 99 -11.19 8.68 -25.74
CA PRO A 99 -11.50 7.38 -25.16
C PRO A 99 -10.89 6.26 -25.98
N GLU A 100 -9.92 5.56 -25.40
CA GLU A 100 -9.31 4.38 -25.99
C GLU A 100 -9.56 3.22 -25.02
N THR A 101 -10.20 2.16 -25.54
CA THR A 101 -10.48 0.96 -24.75
C THR A 101 -9.18 0.44 -24.16
N GLY A 102 -9.20 0.33 -22.84
CA GLY A 102 -8.05 -0.12 -22.08
C GLY A 102 -7.21 1.00 -21.48
N LEU A 103 -7.51 2.28 -21.65
CA LEU A 103 -6.85 3.29 -20.82
C LEU A 103 -7.40 3.25 -19.39
N PHE A 104 -6.53 3.44 -18.40
CA PHE A 104 -6.98 3.54 -17.01
C PHE A 104 -6.04 4.41 -16.16
N LEU A 105 -6.55 4.83 -15.01
CA LEU A 105 -5.79 5.45 -13.94
C LEU A 105 -6.46 5.21 -12.58
N VAL A 106 -5.70 5.39 -11.49
CA VAL A 106 -6.21 5.41 -10.11
C VAL A 106 -6.04 6.81 -9.54
N ARG A 107 -7.10 7.33 -8.93
CA ARG A 107 -7.09 8.61 -8.22
C ARG A 107 -7.57 8.44 -6.78
N GLU A 108 -7.19 9.39 -5.93
CA GLU A 108 -7.82 9.56 -4.62
C GLU A 108 -9.25 10.06 -4.78
N SER A 109 -10.17 9.52 -3.99
CA SER A 109 -11.55 9.95 -4.00
C SER A 109 -11.67 11.36 -3.41
N THR A 110 -12.16 12.30 -4.21
CA THR A 110 -12.44 13.67 -3.79
C THR A 110 -13.69 13.77 -2.92
N ASN A 111 -14.61 12.80 -3.04
CA ASN A 111 -15.89 12.80 -2.34
C ASN A 111 -15.86 11.96 -1.05
N TYR A 112 -14.93 11.01 -0.96
CA TYR A 112 -14.77 10.11 0.19
C TYR A 112 -13.30 10.07 0.61
N PRO A 113 -12.86 10.99 1.49
CA PRO A 113 -11.48 11.05 1.93
C PRO A 113 -11.01 9.71 2.53
N GLY A 114 -9.95 9.13 1.96
CA GLY A 114 -9.41 7.82 2.36
C GLY A 114 -9.70 6.69 1.37
N ASP A 115 -10.65 6.88 0.46
CA ASP A 115 -10.93 5.92 -0.60
C ASP A 115 -10.16 6.26 -1.88
N TYR A 116 -10.04 5.26 -2.76
CA TYR A 116 -9.52 5.44 -4.11
C TYR A 116 -10.62 5.22 -5.14
N THR A 117 -10.34 5.58 -6.39
CA THR A 117 -11.22 5.33 -7.52
C THR A 117 -10.38 4.85 -8.70
N LEU A 118 -10.72 3.66 -9.21
CA LEU A 118 -10.21 3.14 -10.48
C LEU A 118 -11.07 3.72 -11.61
N CYS A 119 -10.43 4.41 -12.55
CA CYS A 119 -11.08 4.98 -13.73
C CYS A 119 -10.63 4.18 -14.94
N VAL A 120 -11.55 3.60 -15.70
CA VAL A 120 -11.26 2.73 -16.86
C VAL A 120 -12.01 3.24 -18.07
N SER A 121 -11.30 3.47 -19.17
CA SER A 121 -11.89 3.74 -20.48
C SER A 121 -12.19 2.42 -21.18
N CYS A 122 -13.45 2.18 -21.51
CA CYS A 122 -13.90 1.00 -22.23
C CYS A 122 -15.08 1.36 -23.15
N GLU A 123 -15.05 0.88 -24.39
CA GLU A 123 -16.14 1.07 -25.37
C GLU A 123 -16.54 2.55 -25.55
N GLY A 124 -15.56 3.45 -25.53
CA GLY A 124 -15.80 4.89 -25.70
C GLY A 124 -16.36 5.60 -24.47
N LYS A 125 -16.46 4.93 -23.32
CA LYS A 125 -16.93 5.49 -22.04
C LYS A 125 -15.87 5.36 -20.96
N VAL A 126 -15.93 6.23 -19.96
CA VAL A 126 -15.08 6.14 -18.77
C VAL A 126 -15.94 5.68 -17.60
N GLU A 127 -15.64 4.49 -17.10
CA GLU A 127 -16.26 3.89 -15.92
C GLU A 127 -15.42 4.20 -14.67
N HIS A 128 -16.09 4.43 -13.55
CA HIS A 128 -15.45 4.78 -12.28
C HIS A 128 -15.86 3.81 -11.17
N TYR A 129 -14.90 3.00 -10.73
CA TYR A 129 -15.08 2.01 -9.68
C TYR A 129 -14.50 2.52 -8.37
N ARG A 130 -15.34 2.60 -7.34
CA ARG A 130 -14.88 2.98 -6.00
C ARG A 130 -14.06 1.84 -5.41
N ILE A 131 -12.87 2.15 -4.93
CA ILE A 131 -12.04 1.23 -4.17
C ILE A 131 -12.19 1.60 -2.70
N ILE A 132 -12.86 0.71 -1.96
CA ILE A 132 -13.11 0.90 -0.53
C ILE A 132 -12.00 0.25 0.29
N TYR A 133 -11.74 0.83 1.47
CA TYR A 133 -10.84 0.24 2.46
C TYR A 133 -11.65 -0.36 3.61
N HIS A 134 -11.54 -1.67 3.79
CA HIS A 134 -12.26 -2.39 4.84
C HIS A 134 -11.36 -3.42 5.53
N LYS A 135 -11.28 -3.35 6.86
CA LYS A 135 -10.50 -4.27 7.73
C LYS A 135 -9.04 -4.48 7.29
N GLY A 136 -8.39 -3.43 6.78
CA GLY A 136 -6.99 -3.52 6.34
C GLY A 136 -6.80 -3.88 4.87
N LYS A 137 -7.88 -4.13 4.13
CA LYS A 137 -7.85 -4.57 2.74
C LYS A 137 -8.63 -3.64 1.83
N LEU A 138 -8.34 -3.71 0.54
CA LEU A 138 -8.98 -2.94 -0.52
C LEU A 138 -9.95 -3.82 -1.31
N SER A 139 -11.08 -3.28 -1.73
CA SER A 139 -12.06 -4.00 -2.56
C SER A 139 -12.82 -3.04 -3.47
N ILE A 140 -13.33 -3.53 -4.60
CA ILE A 140 -14.26 -2.81 -5.48
C ILE A 140 -15.70 -3.31 -5.31
N ASP A 141 -15.88 -4.61 -5.09
CA ASP A 141 -17.15 -5.33 -5.10
C ASP A 141 -17.59 -5.87 -3.73
N GLU A 142 -16.76 -5.71 -2.70
CA GLU A 142 -16.94 -6.30 -1.36
C GLU A 142 -16.88 -7.83 -1.32
N GLU A 143 -16.53 -8.48 -2.42
CA GLU A 143 -16.36 -9.92 -2.53
C GLU A 143 -14.88 -10.29 -2.56
N GLU A 144 -14.09 -9.57 -3.35
CA GLU A 144 -12.65 -9.75 -3.47
C GLU A 144 -11.88 -8.68 -2.69
N PHE A 145 -10.88 -9.13 -1.92
CA PHE A 145 -10.09 -8.26 -1.05
C PHE A 145 -8.60 -8.37 -1.37
N PHE A 146 -7.96 -7.21 -1.50
CA PHE A 146 -6.56 -7.07 -1.88
C PHE A 146 -5.75 -6.39 -0.79
N GLU A 147 -4.49 -6.78 -0.62
CA GLU A 147 -3.60 -6.21 0.39
C GLU A 147 -3.13 -4.80 0.02
N ASN A 148 -3.10 -4.47 -1.28
CA ASN A 148 -2.65 -3.17 -1.77
C ASN A 148 -3.20 -2.84 -3.17
N LEU A 149 -3.10 -1.56 -3.56
CA LEU A 149 -3.56 -1.08 -4.86
C LEU A 149 -2.85 -1.75 -6.04
N MET A 150 -1.56 -2.11 -5.92
CA MET A 150 -0.86 -2.79 -7.02
C MET A 150 -1.49 -4.15 -7.29
N GLN A 151 -1.76 -4.94 -6.23
CA GLN A 151 -2.39 -6.25 -6.36
C GLN A 151 -3.81 -6.14 -6.93
N LEU A 152 -4.59 -5.18 -6.43
CA LEU A 152 -5.94 -4.90 -6.94
C LEU A 152 -5.89 -4.57 -8.43
N VAL A 153 -5.03 -3.61 -8.81
CA VAL A 153 -4.88 -3.16 -10.19
C VAL A 153 -4.38 -4.32 -11.08
N GLU A 154 -3.40 -5.10 -10.63
CA GLU A 154 -2.88 -6.30 -11.31
C GLU A 154 -3.97 -7.34 -11.61
N VAL A 155 -4.85 -7.61 -10.65
CA VAL A 155 -5.94 -8.58 -10.80
C VAL A 155 -7.10 -8.01 -11.60
N SER A 156 -7.48 -6.75 -11.37
CA SER A 156 -8.52 -6.06 -12.14
C SER A 156 -8.16 -5.95 -13.63
N PHE A 157 -6.87 -5.86 -13.99
CA PHE A 157 -6.42 -5.94 -15.40
C PHE A 157 -6.77 -7.25 -16.08
N ILE A 158 -6.79 -8.36 -15.35
CA ILE A 158 -7.01 -9.69 -15.93
C ILE A 158 -8.50 -9.91 -16.21
N ARG A 159 -9.39 -9.26 -15.44
CA ARG A 159 -10.83 -9.54 -15.46
C ARG A 159 -11.69 -8.50 -16.16
N VAL A 160 -11.29 -7.21 -16.17
CA VAL A 160 -12.18 -6.11 -16.59
C VAL A 160 -12.14 -5.84 -18.10
N CYS A 161 -11.04 -6.10 -18.80
CA CYS A 161 -11.00 -6.16 -20.27
C CYS A 161 -9.62 -6.66 -20.73
N VAL A 162 -9.59 -7.53 -21.72
CA VAL A 162 -8.34 -7.98 -22.34
C VAL A 162 -7.77 -6.80 -23.14
N CYS A 163 -6.56 -6.36 -22.79
CA CYS A 163 -5.79 -5.22 -23.34
C CYS A 163 -6.08 -3.85 -22.70
N VAL A 164 -5.46 -3.59 -21.56
CA VAL A 164 -5.50 -2.30 -20.85
C VAL A 164 -4.07 -1.73 -20.75
N ARG A 165 -3.86 -0.46 -21.13
CA ARG A 165 -2.61 0.32 -21.01
C ARG A 165 -2.76 1.43 -19.97
N ALA A 166 -1.76 1.57 -19.09
CA ALA A 166 -1.72 2.64 -18.10
C ALA A 166 -1.45 3.99 -18.75
N ILE A 167 -2.18 5.03 -18.36
CA ILE A 167 -1.76 6.40 -18.64
C ILE A 167 -0.63 6.76 -17.69
N VAL A 168 0.54 7.05 -18.26
CA VAL A 168 1.73 7.52 -17.55
C VAL A 168 1.61 9.01 -17.31
N GLN A 169 1.91 9.47 -16.10
CA GLN A 169 2.08 10.90 -15.82
C GLN A 169 3.18 11.49 -16.71
N GLN A 170 2.87 12.53 -17.48
CA GLN A 170 3.87 13.31 -18.24
C GLN A 170 4.67 14.23 -17.32
#